data_AF-A0AAE9D1U5-F1
#
_entry.id   AF-A0AAE9D1U5-F1
#
_cell.length_a   1.000
_cell.length_b   1.000
_cell.length_c   1.000
_cell.angle_alpha   90.00
_cell.angle_beta   90.00
_cell.angle_gamma   90.00
#
_symmetry.space_group_name_H-M   'P 1'
#
loop_
_entity.id
_entity.type
_entity.pdbx_description
1 polymer ?
#
loop_
_entity_poly.entity_id
_entity_poly.type
_entity_poly.pdbx_seq_one_letter_code
_entity_poly.pdbx_strand_id
1 'polypeptide(L)'
;MQNAFAQTLEMISAIPPPLIPIALFYLMCAIISLIGNMIMIICFLRERKFNSPCHYMITLTCAADMLHLCGHFVFNFQLFYDGPGSQELCFWLLLPSCIGLAISGPLLLSMGIDRFLACQFPMVYRQLCSRSLMYLILQLFFPIIYTVYLNVSSFVQRDPKTMVICQVPLAMSGDSFEKFNQGGLIINIGVVIVYFVTFLKLKRLAGSATQLKVVFRSILYTVIFVILGWSTVTMMNIASIHLVEDIDTVHILMIYAGIGLNMACASNIFVFYTIK
;
A
#
# COMPACT_ATOMS: atom_id res chain seq x y z
N MET A 1 36.98 -5.75 -16.12
CA MET A 1 36.57 -5.16 -14.82
C MET A 1 36.57 -3.63 -14.86
N GLN A 2 37.61 -2.97 -15.42
CA GLN A 2 37.60 -1.51 -15.67
C GLN A 2 36.43 -1.01 -16.56
N ASN A 3 36.08 -1.75 -17.62
CA ASN A 3 34.98 -1.34 -18.52
C ASN A 3 33.60 -1.39 -17.86
N ALA A 4 33.36 -2.35 -16.96
CA ALA A 4 32.09 -2.47 -16.23
C ALA A 4 31.94 -1.32 -15.21
N PHE A 5 33.02 -0.97 -14.50
CA PHE A 5 33.04 0.13 -13.54
C PHE A 5 32.90 1.50 -14.22
N ALA A 6 33.52 1.69 -15.37
CA ALA A 6 33.34 2.89 -16.19
C ALA A 6 31.90 3.04 -16.71
N GLN A 7 31.28 1.94 -17.19
CA GLN A 7 29.86 1.92 -17.57
C GLN A 7 28.93 2.19 -16.37
N THR A 8 29.25 1.70 -15.17
CA THR A 8 28.45 2.01 -13.98
C THR A 8 28.57 3.48 -13.61
N LEU A 9 29.76 4.07 -13.72
CA LEU A 9 30.00 5.48 -13.42
C LEU A 9 29.28 6.42 -14.42
N GLU A 10 29.29 6.06 -15.70
CA GLU A 10 28.55 6.78 -16.75
C GLU A 10 27.03 6.70 -16.54
N MET A 11 26.50 5.50 -16.21
CA MET A 11 25.07 5.34 -15.87
C MET A 11 24.68 6.19 -14.65
N ILE A 12 25.48 6.17 -13.58
CA ILE A 12 25.21 6.96 -12.37
C ILE A 12 25.23 8.46 -12.67
N SER A 13 26.11 8.92 -13.58
CA SER A 13 26.17 10.32 -14.00
C SER A 13 24.99 10.79 -14.86
N ALA A 14 24.26 9.86 -15.47
CA ALA A 14 23.06 10.12 -16.29
C ALA A 14 21.74 10.05 -15.48
N ILE A 15 21.78 9.56 -14.23
CA ILE A 15 20.60 9.53 -13.35
C ILE A 15 20.25 10.98 -12.96
N PRO A 16 18.97 11.39 -13.01
CA PRO A 16 18.55 12.66 -12.44
C PRO A 16 19.03 12.75 -10.99
N PRO A 17 19.90 13.72 -10.63
CA PRO A 17 20.41 13.88 -9.26
C PRO A 17 19.34 13.82 -8.15
N PRO A 18 18.09 14.31 -8.35
CA PRO A 18 17.05 14.17 -7.33
C PRO A 18 16.57 12.72 -7.06
N LEU A 19 16.74 11.78 -7.98
CA LEU A 19 16.22 10.41 -7.82
C LEU A 19 17.05 9.53 -6.87
N ILE A 20 18.36 9.77 -6.78
CA ILE A 20 19.29 8.98 -5.97
C ILE A 20 18.89 8.92 -4.49
N PRO A 21 18.64 10.06 -3.78
CA PRO A 21 18.26 10.01 -2.37
C PRO A 21 16.93 9.29 -2.13
N ILE A 22 15.96 9.41 -3.06
CA ILE A 22 14.67 8.71 -2.95
C ILE A 22 14.85 7.21 -3.13
N ALA A 23 15.66 6.78 -4.10
CA ALA A 23 15.89 5.37 -4.36
C ALA A 23 16.48 4.66 -3.14
N LEU A 24 17.49 5.28 -2.51
CA LEU A 24 18.06 4.80 -1.26
C LEU A 24 17.04 4.80 -0.12
N PHE A 25 16.21 5.84 0.00
CA PHE A 25 15.14 5.89 0.99
C PHE A 25 14.11 4.76 0.80
N TYR A 26 13.69 4.49 -0.44
CA TYR A 26 12.77 3.41 -0.77
C TYR A 26 13.38 2.02 -0.57
N LEU A 27 14.68 1.86 -0.84
CA LEU A 27 15.40 0.64 -0.51
C LEU A 27 15.37 0.37 1.00
N MET A 28 15.64 1.40 1.80
CA MET A 28 15.55 1.30 3.27
C MET A 28 14.14 0.95 3.73
N CYS A 29 13.11 1.62 3.18
CA CYS A 29 11.72 1.30 3.48
C CYS A 29 11.38 -0.15 3.11
N ALA A 30 11.85 -0.64 1.96
CA ALA A 30 11.61 -1.99 1.50
C ALA A 30 12.24 -3.04 2.43
N ILE A 31 13.48 -2.82 2.89
CA ILE A 31 14.14 -3.72 3.85
C ILE A 31 13.39 -3.75 5.18
N ILE A 32 13.03 -2.58 5.72
CA ILE A 32 12.30 -2.49 7.00
C ILE A 32 10.92 -3.14 6.88
N SER A 33 10.20 -2.86 5.78
CA SER A 33 8.87 -3.43 5.52
C SER A 33 8.93 -4.95 5.34
N LEU A 34 9.92 -5.47 4.61
CA LEU A 34 10.11 -6.90 4.43
C LEU A 34 10.30 -7.59 5.78
N ILE A 35 11.23 -7.11 6.59
CA ILE A 35 11.51 -7.69 7.92
C ILE A 35 10.27 -7.56 8.82
N GLY A 36 9.68 -6.36 8.88
CA GLY A 36 8.59 -6.05 9.77
C GLY A 36 7.32 -6.84 9.49
N ASN A 37 6.89 -6.86 8.23
CA ASN A 37 5.69 -7.58 7.82
C ASN A 37 5.92 -9.10 7.84
N MET A 38 7.13 -9.60 7.55
CA MET A 38 7.46 -11.03 7.71
C MET A 38 7.33 -11.50 9.16
N ILE A 39 7.83 -10.73 10.12
CA ILE A 39 7.70 -11.07 11.56
C ILE A 39 6.21 -11.16 11.93
N MET A 40 5.39 -10.20 11.51
CA MET A 40 3.95 -10.20 11.78
C MET A 40 3.24 -11.43 11.19
N ILE A 41 3.58 -11.80 9.94
CA ILE A 41 3.03 -12.99 9.29
C ILE A 41 3.45 -14.27 10.04
N ILE A 42 4.73 -14.39 10.42
CA ILE A 42 5.23 -15.55 11.17
C ILE A 42 4.56 -15.65 12.54
N CYS A 43 4.40 -14.52 13.25
CA CYS A 43 3.67 -14.46 14.51
C CYS A 43 2.23 -14.94 14.34
N PHE A 44 1.56 -14.52 13.27
CA PHE A 44 0.21 -14.97 12.96
C PHE A 44 0.13 -16.49 12.74
N LEU A 45 1.02 -17.04 11.91
CA LEU A 45 1.03 -18.47 11.58
C LEU A 45 1.38 -19.36 12.79
N ARG A 46 2.18 -18.84 13.72
CA ARG A 46 2.62 -19.59 14.91
C ARG A 46 1.59 -19.57 16.04
N GLU A 47 0.87 -18.48 16.20
CA GLU A 47 0.00 -18.27 17.36
C GLU A 47 -1.42 -18.80 17.12
N ARG A 48 -1.75 -19.93 17.75
CA ARG A 48 -3.05 -20.60 17.62
C ARG A 48 -4.24 -19.79 18.15
N LYS A 49 -4.00 -18.67 18.85
CA LYS A 49 -5.05 -17.79 19.37
C LYS A 49 -5.60 -16.83 18.31
N PHE A 50 -4.91 -16.62 17.19
CA PHE A 50 -5.33 -15.69 16.13
C PHE A 50 -6.26 -16.35 15.11
N ASN A 51 -7.47 -16.70 15.53
CA ASN A 51 -8.48 -17.35 14.66
C ASN A 51 -9.65 -16.44 14.26
N SER A 52 -9.56 -15.13 14.55
CA SER A 52 -10.65 -14.20 14.20
C SER A 52 -10.48 -13.65 12.76
N PRO A 53 -11.59 -13.36 12.05
CA PRO A 53 -11.56 -12.77 10.70
C PRO A 53 -10.68 -11.52 10.59
N CYS A 54 -10.67 -10.69 11.63
CA CYS A 54 -9.84 -9.47 11.69
C CYS A 54 -8.34 -9.79 11.58
N HIS A 55 -7.88 -10.84 12.25
CA HIS A 55 -6.47 -11.24 12.22
C HIS A 55 -6.06 -11.69 10.81
N TYR A 56 -6.91 -12.44 10.09
CA TYR A 56 -6.65 -12.82 8.70
C TYR A 56 -6.53 -11.59 7.77
N MET A 57 -7.39 -10.58 7.95
CA MET A 57 -7.31 -9.34 7.16
C MET A 57 -6.03 -8.53 7.46
N ILE A 58 -5.60 -8.49 8.72
CA ILE A 58 -4.32 -7.86 9.11
C ILE A 58 -3.15 -8.58 8.45
N THR A 59 -3.11 -9.92 8.53
CA THR A 59 -2.05 -10.72 7.90
C THR A 59 -2.01 -10.54 6.39
N LEU A 60 -3.17 -10.49 5.73
CA LEU A 60 -3.24 -10.23 4.29
C LEU A 60 -2.76 -8.82 3.95
N THR A 61 -3.04 -7.83 4.80
CA THR A 61 -2.52 -6.47 4.63
C THR A 61 -0.99 -6.45 4.76
N CYS A 62 -0.42 -7.11 5.77
CA CYS A 62 1.03 -7.25 5.89
C CYS A 62 1.67 -7.93 4.66
N ALA A 63 1.02 -8.97 4.12
CA ALA A 63 1.48 -9.63 2.90
C ALA A 63 1.39 -8.70 1.68
N ALA A 64 0.32 -7.91 1.57
CA ALA A 64 0.13 -6.92 0.50
C ALA A 64 1.20 -5.80 0.56
N ASP A 65 1.46 -5.26 1.75
CA ASP A 65 2.50 -4.25 1.97
C ASP A 65 3.88 -4.81 1.60
N MET A 66 4.19 -6.05 2.01
CA MET A 66 5.43 -6.72 1.64
C MET A 66 5.57 -6.85 0.13
N LEU A 67 4.54 -7.35 -0.57
CA LEU A 67 4.53 -7.47 -2.03
C LEU A 67 4.70 -6.11 -2.71
N HIS A 68 4.01 -5.08 -2.21
CA HIS A 68 4.11 -3.72 -2.73
C HIS A 68 5.55 -3.20 -2.66
N LEU A 69 6.19 -3.23 -1.48
CA LEU A 69 7.54 -2.69 -1.31
C LEU A 69 8.63 -3.53 -1.96
N CYS A 70 8.40 -4.82 -2.25
CA CYS A 70 9.35 -5.62 -3.03
C CYS A 70 9.63 -5.01 -4.42
N GLY A 71 8.72 -4.21 -4.96
CA GLY A 71 8.91 -3.51 -6.24
C GLY A 71 10.05 -2.49 -6.20
N HIS A 72 10.41 -2.00 -5.02
CA HIS A 72 11.53 -1.07 -4.85
C HIS A 72 12.89 -1.74 -5.08
N PHE A 73 13.00 -3.06 -4.94
CA PHE A 73 14.21 -3.78 -5.32
C PHE A 73 14.42 -3.75 -6.84
N VAL A 74 13.34 -3.95 -7.61
CA VAL A 74 13.36 -3.84 -9.08
C VAL A 74 13.69 -2.42 -9.51
N PHE A 75 13.03 -1.43 -8.90
CA PHE A 75 13.28 0.00 -9.14
C PHE A 75 14.76 0.36 -8.91
N ASN A 76 15.32 0.00 -7.74
CA ASN A 76 16.72 0.30 -7.43
C ASN A 76 17.68 -0.43 -8.36
N PHE A 77 17.41 -1.70 -8.69
CA PHE A 77 18.26 -2.46 -9.61
C PHE A 77 18.33 -1.80 -10.98
N GLN A 78 17.18 -1.46 -11.57
CA GLN A 78 17.17 -0.79 -12.87
C GLN A 78 17.79 0.59 -12.82
N LEU A 79 17.52 1.38 -11.77
CA LEU A 79 18.04 2.74 -11.67
C LEU A 79 19.58 2.76 -11.63
N PHE A 80 20.22 1.81 -10.95
CA PHE A 80 21.67 1.79 -10.77
C PHE A 80 22.45 0.91 -11.76
N TYR A 81 21.82 -0.07 -12.41
CA TYR A 81 22.53 -1.08 -13.21
C TYR A 81 22.04 -1.28 -14.64
N ASP A 82 20.74 -1.19 -14.91
CA ASP A 82 20.15 -1.66 -16.19
C ASP A 82 19.55 -0.52 -17.03
N GLY A 83 19.28 0.64 -16.42
CA GLY A 83 18.62 1.77 -17.05
C GLY A 83 17.10 1.59 -17.19
N PRO A 84 16.42 2.52 -17.90
CA PRO A 84 14.99 2.40 -18.20
C PRO A 84 14.68 1.16 -19.04
N GLY A 85 13.59 0.47 -18.73
CA GLY A 85 13.09 -0.68 -19.49
C GLY A 85 11.82 -0.35 -20.27
N SER A 86 11.38 -1.27 -21.13
CA SER A 86 10.05 -1.14 -21.73
C SER A 86 8.96 -1.26 -20.65
N GLN A 87 7.85 -0.53 -20.83
CA GLN A 87 6.74 -0.55 -19.90
C GLN A 87 6.15 -1.95 -19.75
N GLU A 88 6.08 -2.75 -20.83
CA GLU A 88 5.67 -4.16 -20.76
C GLU A 88 6.57 -5.00 -19.85
N LEU A 89 7.90 -4.84 -19.94
CA LEU A 89 8.83 -5.54 -19.06
C LEU A 89 8.62 -5.13 -17.60
N CYS A 90 8.45 -3.82 -17.35
CA CYS A 90 8.16 -3.30 -16.02
C CYS A 90 6.86 -3.84 -15.44
N PHE A 91 5.82 -3.97 -16.25
CA PHE A 91 4.55 -4.56 -15.84
C PHE A 91 4.75 -5.99 -15.32
N TRP A 92 5.49 -6.83 -16.04
CA TRP A 92 5.73 -8.22 -15.62
C TRP A 92 6.59 -8.32 -14.37
N LEU A 93 7.65 -7.50 -14.26
CA LEU A 93 8.52 -7.48 -13.10
C LEU A 93 7.80 -6.97 -11.84
N LEU A 94 6.92 -5.97 -11.99
CA LEU A 94 6.22 -5.32 -10.88
C LEU A 94 4.79 -5.85 -10.67
N LEU A 95 4.36 -6.87 -11.41
CA LEU A 95 3.02 -7.44 -11.26
C LEU A 95 2.69 -7.83 -9.80
N PRO A 96 3.58 -8.53 -9.05
CA PRO A 96 3.32 -8.82 -7.64
C PRO A 96 3.14 -7.56 -6.79
N SER A 97 3.93 -6.51 -7.06
CA SER A 97 3.85 -5.25 -6.36
C SER A 97 2.62 -4.43 -6.73
N CYS A 98 2.13 -4.53 -7.97
CA CYS A 98 0.87 -3.95 -8.39
C CYS A 98 -0.31 -4.61 -7.66
N ILE A 99 -0.29 -5.94 -7.50
CA ILE A 99 -1.29 -6.67 -6.72
C ILE A 99 -1.28 -6.22 -5.27
N GLY A 100 -0.11 -6.16 -4.64
CA GLY A 100 0.05 -5.69 -3.26
C GLY A 100 -0.47 -4.26 -3.06
N LEU A 101 -0.11 -3.35 -3.97
CA LEU A 101 -0.59 -1.97 -3.95
C LEU A 101 -2.12 -1.90 -4.10
N ALA A 102 -2.69 -2.58 -5.08
CA ALA A 102 -4.12 -2.50 -5.40
C ALA A 102 -5.02 -3.10 -4.32
N ILE A 103 -4.58 -4.14 -3.63
CA ILE A 103 -5.40 -4.82 -2.60
C ILE A 103 -5.34 -4.11 -1.24
N SER A 104 -4.25 -3.41 -0.93
CA SER A 104 -3.99 -2.80 0.39
C SER A 104 -5.05 -1.77 0.82
N GLY A 105 -5.40 -0.81 -0.05
CA GLY A 105 -6.42 0.21 0.23
C GLY A 105 -7.81 -0.38 0.52
N PRO A 106 -8.37 -1.23 -0.36
CA PRO A 106 -9.61 -1.95 -0.09
C PRO A 106 -9.59 -2.77 1.20
N LEU A 107 -8.48 -3.44 1.53
CA LEU A 107 -8.35 -4.19 2.78
C LEU A 107 -8.42 -3.28 4.01
N LEU A 108 -7.81 -2.09 3.93
CA LEU A 108 -7.89 -1.08 5.00
C LEU A 108 -9.34 -0.64 5.25
N LEU A 109 -10.14 -0.50 4.18
CA LEU A 109 -11.57 -0.23 4.27
C LEU A 109 -12.34 -1.39 4.90
N SER A 110 -12.11 -2.63 4.46
CA SER A 110 -12.74 -3.82 5.04
C SER A 110 -12.44 -3.95 6.54
N MET A 111 -11.20 -3.70 6.96
CA MET A 111 -10.82 -3.65 8.39
C MET A 111 -11.51 -2.50 9.14
N GLY A 112 -11.71 -1.35 8.50
CA GLY A 112 -12.49 -0.25 9.06
C GLY A 112 -13.95 -0.65 9.31
N ILE A 113 -14.57 -1.31 8.32
CA ILE A 113 -15.95 -1.80 8.43
C ILE A 113 -16.07 -2.84 9.55
N ASP A 114 -15.11 -3.74 9.66
CA ASP A 114 -15.05 -4.74 10.74
C ASP A 114 -15.08 -4.08 12.14
N ARG A 115 -14.23 -3.07 12.34
CA ARG A 115 -14.18 -2.29 13.59
C ARG A 115 -15.47 -1.53 13.85
N PHE A 116 -16.06 -0.97 12.80
CA PHE A 116 -17.35 -0.28 12.89
C PHE A 116 -18.47 -1.22 13.32
N LEU A 117 -18.58 -2.40 12.68
CA LEU A 117 -19.58 -3.41 13.02
C LEU A 117 -19.41 -3.91 14.46
N ALA A 118 -18.17 -4.17 14.88
CA ALA A 118 -17.87 -4.59 16.24
C ALA A 118 -18.30 -3.55 17.30
N CYS A 119 -18.14 -2.26 17.02
CA CYS A 119 -18.51 -1.18 17.95
C CYS A 119 -20.00 -0.83 17.93
N GLN A 120 -20.63 -0.84 16.74
CA GLN A 120 -21.99 -0.35 16.55
C GLN A 120 -23.04 -1.46 16.75
N PHE A 121 -22.74 -2.70 16.36
CA PHE A 121 -23.67 -3.83 16.39
C PHE A 121 -23.02 -5.09 16.98
N PRO A 122 -22.66 -5.09 18.28
CA PRO A 122 -21.89 -6.18 18.89
C PRO A 122 -22.59 -7.55 18.82
N MET A 123 -23.93 -7.58 18.91
CA MET A 123 -24.70 -8.83 18.81
C MET A 123 -24.65 -9.43 17.39
N VAL A 124 -24.82 -8.58 16.37
CA VAL A 124 -24.73 -9.00 14.95
C VAL A 124 -23.31 -9.42 14.62
N TYR A 125 -22.31 -8.65 15.08
CA TYR A 125 -20.91 -8.98 14.89
C TYR A 125 -20.55 -10.35 15.48
N ARG A 126 -21.02 -10.66 16.70
CA ARG A 126 -20.82 -11.99 17.30
C ARG A 126 -21.42 -13.12 16.46
N GLN A 127 -22.60 -12.91 15.87
CA GLN A 127 -23.23 -13.87 14.99
C GLN A 127 -22.46 -14.04 13.66
N LEU A 128 -21.95 -12.94 13.09
CA LEU A 128 -21.09 -12.99 11.90
C LEU A 128 -19.78 -13.73 12.18
N CYS A 129 -19.14 -13.49 13.34
CA CYS A 129 -17.94 -14.22 13.76
C CYS A 129 -18.18 -15.72 13.98
N SER A 130 -19.40 -16.12 14.36
CA SER A 130 -19.78 -17.54 14.45
C SER A 130 -19.71 -18.24 13.09
N ARG A 131 -19.83 -17.49 11.98
CA ARG A 131 -19.66 -17.95 10.59
C ARG A 131 -18.45 -17.26 9.96
N SER A 132 -17.30 -17.36 10.62
CA SER A 132 -16.07 -16.65 10.29
C SER A 132 -15.67 -16.71 8.82
N LEU A 133 -15.75 -17.89 8.18
CA LEU A 133 -15.39 -18.07 6.77
C LEU A 133 -16.29 -17.25 5.82
N MET A 134 -17.60 -17.31 6.01
CA MET A 134 -18.56 -16.59 5.17
C MET A 134 -18.39 -15.07 5.32
N TYR A 135 -18.17 -14.61 6.55
CA TYR A 135 -17.90 -13.20 6.83
C TYR A 135 -16.58 -12.73 6.19
N LEU A 136 -15.52 -13.55 6.25
CA LEU A 136 -14.24 -13.25 5.62
C LEU A 136 -14.38 -13.15 4.09
N ILE A 137 -15.08 -14.09 3.46
CA ILE A 137 -15.33 -14.06 2.00
C ILE A 137 -16.08 -12.78 1.62
N LEU A 138 -17.10 -12.39 2.39
CA LEU A 138 -17.85 -11.17 2.15
C LEU A 138 -16.97 -9.92 2.24
N GLN A 139 -16.08 -9.86 3.23
CA GLN A 139 -15.14 -8.74 3.42
C GLN A 139 -14.04 -8.68 2.34
N LEU A 140 -13.61 -9.84 1.83
CA LEU A 140 -12.58 -9.94 0.78
C LEU A 140 -13.13 -9.79 -0.63
N PHE A 141 -14.45 -9.90 -0.82
CA PHE A 141 -15.09 -9.79 -2.12
C PHE A 141 -14.73 -8.49 -2.86
N PHE A 142 -14.90 -7.34 -2.17
CA PHE A 142 -14.57 -6.04 -2.76
C PHE A 142 -13.05 -5.87 -3.04
N PRO A 143 -12.14 -6.13 -2.09
CA PRO A 143 -10.70 -6.10 -2.35
C PRO A 143 -10.23 -6.95 -3.53
N ILE A 144 -10.73 -8.18 -3.64
CA ILE A 144 -10.34 -9.10 -4.72
C ILE A 144 -10.82 -8.57 -6.07
N ILE A 145 -12.10 -8.18 -6.19
CA ILE A 145 -12.65 -7.68 -7.45
C ILE A 145 -11.95 -6.41 -7.91
N TYR A 146 -11.71 -5.46 -7.00
CA TYR A 146 -11.01 -4.22 -7.32
C TYR A 146 -9.59 -4.50 -7.84
N THR A 147 -8.86 -5.40 -7.17
CA THR A 147 -7.50 -5.78 -7.55
C THR A 147 -7.46 -6.47 -8.91
N VAL A 148 -8.36 -7.41 -9.17
CA VAL A 148 -8.45 -8.12 -10.46
C VAL A 148 -8.78 -7.14 -11.58
N TYR A 149 -9.78 -6.27 -11.38
CA TYR A 149 -10.17 -5.26 -12.37
C TYR A 149 -8.99 -4.38 -12.80
N LEU A 150 -8.24 -3.83 -11.82
CA LEU A 150 -7.10 -2.97 -12.12
C LEU A 150 -5.95 -3.70 -12.81
N ASN A 151 -5.62 -4.91 -12.37
CA ASN A 151 -4.53 -5.69 -12.98
C ASN A 151 -4.87 -6.14 -14.40
N VAL A 152 -6.13 -6.53 -14.66
CA VAL A 152 -6.61 -6.87 -16.00
C VAL A 152 -6.61 -5.63 -16.90
N SER A 153 -7.10 -4.49 -16.41
CA SER A 153 -7.07 -3.23 -17.16
C SER A 153 -5.63 -2.83 -17.52
N SER A 154 -4.70 -2.95 -16.56
CA SER A 154 -3.29 -2.64 -16.77
C SER A 154 -2.62 -3.60 -17.76
N PHE A 155 -2.98 -4.89 -17.72
CA PHE A 155 -2.47 -5.89 -18.66
C PHE A 155 -2.88 -5.58 -20.10
N VAL A 156 -4.10 -5.11 -20.33
CA VAL A 156 -4.61 -4.77 -21.67
C VAL A 156 -3.95 -3.50 -22.22
N GLN A 157 -3.59 -2.55 -21.37
CA GLN A 157 -3.01 -1.26 -21.76
C GLN A 157 -1.47 -1.27 -21.85
N ARG A 158 -0.82 -2.42 -21.67
CA ARG A 158 0.64 -2.51 -21.72
C ARG A 158 1.19 -2.14 -23.10
N ASP A 159 2.33 -1.44 -23.11
CA ASP A 159 3.01 -1.00 -24.31
C ASP A 159 4.49 -1.43 -24.30
N PRO A 160 4.95 -2.21 -25.29
CA PRO A 160 6.36 -2.56 -25.42
C PRO A 160 7.26 -1.41 -25.89
N LYS A 161 6.69 -0.32 -26.43
CA LYS A 161 7.48 0.76 -27.06
C LYS A 161 7.85 1.89 -26.10
N THR A 162 7.02 2.14 -25.10
CA THR A 162 7.27 3.21 -24.12
C THR A 162 8.35 2.76 -23.14
N MET A 163 9.42 3.57 -23.03
CA MET A 163 10.51 3.33 -22.08
C MET A 163 10.21 4.08 -20.77
N VAL A 164 10.25 3.37 -19.65
CA VAL A 164 9.98 3.93 -18.32
C VAL A 164 10.98 3.39 -17.30
N ILE A 165 11.19 4.14 -16.23
CA ILE A 165 11.87 3.63 -15.04
C ILE A 165 10.87 2.70 -14.33
N CYS A 166 11.23 1.43 -14.10
CA CYS A 166 10.30 0.47 -13.48
C CYS A 166 9.97 0.87 -12.04
N GLN A 167 8.85 1.55 -11.87
CA GLN A 167 8.20 1.79 -10.60
C GLN A 167 6.71 1.48 -10.72
N VAL A 168 6.07 1.08 -9.63
CA VAL A 168 4.68 0.59 -9.64
C VAL A 168 3.70 1.56 -10.33
N PRO A 169 3.72 2.89 -10.08
CA PRO A 169 2.86 3.84 -10.78
C PRO A 169 3.07 3.85 -12.31
N LEU A 170 4.32 3.76 -12.76
CA LEU A 170 4.68 3.80 -14.18
C LEU A 170 4.48 2.46 -14.89
N ALA A 171 4.43 1.35 -14.14
CA ALA A 171 4.06 0.04 -14.68
C ALA A 171 2.57 -0.04 -15.01
N MET A 172 1.73 0.83 -14.44
CA MET A 172 0.34 0.99 -14.84
C MET A 172 0.26 2.11 -15.88
N SER A 173 -0.13 1.79 -17.11
CA SER A 173 -0.21 2.78 -18.19
C SER A 173 -1.59 3.45 -18.26
N GLY A 174 -1.58 4.72 -18.69
CA GLY A 174 -2.75 5.46 -19.15
C GLY A 174 -3.95 5.46 -18.19
N ASP A 175 -5.10 5.08 -18.73
CA ASP A 175 -6.41 5.11 -18.06
C ASP A 175 -6.47 4.18 -16.84
N SER A 176 -5.68 3.09 -16.81
CA SER A 176 -5.62 2.20 -15.65
C SER A 176 -5.03 2.90 -14.42
N PHE A 177 -4.01 3.74 -14.63
CA PHE A 177 -3.37 4.48 -13.56
C PHE A 177 -4.27 5.61 -13.04
N GLU A 178 -4.97 6.32 -13.93
CA GLU A 178 -5.94 7.34 -13.52
C GLU A 178 -7.08 6.72 -12.69
N LYS A 179 -7.66 5.61 -13.17
CA LYS A 179 -8.69 4.86 -12.44
C LYS A 179 -8.21 4.35 -11.09
N PHE A 180 -6.96 3.91 -10.99
CA PHE A 180 -6.36 3.52 -9.71
C PHE A 180 -6.32 4.70 -8.72
N ASN A 181 -5.88 5.89 -9.16
CA ASN A 181 -5.80 7.05 -8.28
C ASN A 181 -7.18 7.58 -7.89
N GLN A 182 -8.13 7.65 -8.83
CA GLN A 182 -9.51 8.05 -8.56
C GLN A 182 -10.21 7.06 -7.61
N GLY A 183 -10.09 5.76 -7.88
CA GLY A 183 -10.63 4.71 -7.03
C GLY A 183 -10.00 4.72 -5.64
N GLY A 184 -8.68 4.90 -5.57
CA GLY A 184 -7.92 5.05 -4.33
C GLY A 184 -8.42 6.23 -3.49
N LEU A 185 -8.68 7.39 -4.11
CA LEU A 185 -9.25 8.56 -3.42
C LEU A 185 -10.63 8.26 -2.83
N ILE A 186 -11.52 7.63 -3.60
CA ILE A 186 -12.86 7.24 -3.12
C ILE A 186 -12.76 6.28 -1.93
N ILE A 187 -11.88 5.27 -2.02
CA ILE A 187 -11.64 4.31 -0.94
C ILE A 187 -11.11 5.04 0.30
N ASN A 188 -10.14 5.94 0.15
CA ASN A 188 -9.56 6.71 1.26
C ASN A 188 -10.62 7.57 1.97
N ILE A 189 -11.50 8.23 1.22
CA ILE A 189 -12.64 8.98 1.79
C ILE A 189 -13.54 8.03 2.59
N GLY A 190 -13.86 6.86 2.04
CA GLY A 190 -14.63 5.83 2.74
C GLY A 190 -13.97 5.38 4.04
N VAL A 191 -12.66 5.14 4.02
CA VAL A 191 -11.87 4.79 5.22
C VAL A 191 -12.00 5.90 6.27
N VAL A 192 -11.73 7.16 5.91
CA VAL A 192 -11.85 8.30 6.83
C VAL A 192 -13.22 8.34 7.50
N ILE A 193 -14.30 8.22 6.72
CA ILE A 193 -15.67 8.24 7.24
C ILE A 193 -15.89 7.11 8.24
N VAL A 194 -15.57 5.87 7.87
CA VAL A 194 -15.81 4.69 8.71
C VAL A 194 -15.03 4.77 10.02
N TYR A 195 -13.75 5.17 9.96
CA TYR A 195 -12.92 5.32 11.16
C TYR A 195 -13.37 6.48 12.04
N PHE A 196 -13.77 7.60 11.45
CA PHE A 196 -14.28 8.75 12.19
C PHE A 196 -15.57 8.42 12.94
N VAL A 197 -16.52 7.75 12.28
CA VAL A 197 -17.76 7.30 12.92
C VAL A 197 -17.47 6.31 14.05
N THR A 198 -16.57 5.35 13.81
CA THR A 198 -16.14 4.38 14.84
C THR A 198 -15.53 5.09 16.05
N PHE A 199 -14.69 6.11 15.83
CA PHE A 199 -14.10 6.92 16.89
C PHE A 199 -15.14 7.69 17.71
N LEU A 200 -16.09 8.36 17.06
CA LEU A 200 -17.16 9.09 17.76
C LEU A 200 -17.98 8.17 18.65
N LYS A 201 -18.27 6.95 18.18
CA LYS A 201 -19.01 5.95 18.94
C LYS A 201 -18.21 5.42 20.11
N LEU A 202 -16.94 5.07 19.88
CA LEU A 202 -16.03 4.65 20.93
C LEU A 202 -15.95 5.72 22.02
N LYS A 203 -15.83 7.01 21.66
CA LYS A 203 -15.79 8.12 22.62
C LYS A 203 -17.06 8.19 23.49
N ARG A 204 -18.22 7.85 22.94
CA ARG A 204 -19.50 7.81 23.69
C ARG A 204 -19.62 6.58 24.60
N LEU A 205 -19.17 5.41 24.15
CA LEU A 205 -19.17 4.15 24.92
C LEU A 205 -18.09 4.11 26.00
N ALA A 206 -17.00 4.85 25.79
CA ALA A 206 -15.80 4.91 26.63
C ALA A 206 -16.00 5.50 28.04
N GLY A 207 -17.22 5.75 28.52
CA GLY A 207 -17.45 6.10 29.92
C GLY A 207 -16.87 5.09 30.93
N SER A 208 -16.66 3.82 30.53
CA SER A 208 -16.48 2.73 31.52
C SER A 208 -15.26 1.79 31.37
N ALA A 209 -14.42 1.86 30.33
CA ALA A 209 -13.25 0.94 30.21
C ALA A 209 -12.00 1.59 29.59
N THR A 210 -10.94 1.80 30.40
CA THR A 210 -9.74 2.56 30.05
C THR A 210 -8.80 1.81 29.09
N GLN A 211 -8.67 0.49 29.23
CA GLN A 211 -7.76 -0.34 28.42
C GLN A 211 -8.18 -0.46 26.96
N LEU A 212 -9.48 -0.60 26.70
CA LEU A 212 -10.02 -0.66 25.33
C LEU A 212 -9.73 0.64 24.56
N LYS A 213 -9.70 1.79 25.25
CA LYS A 213 -9.40 3.09 24.61
C LYS A 213 -7.96 3.18 24.13
N VAL A 214 -7.00 2.62 24.86
CA VAL A 214 -5.57 2.72 24.53
C VAL A 214 -5.26 1.98 23.23
N VAL A 215 -5.72 0.73 23.14
CA VAL A 215 -5.53 -0.12 21.95
C VAL A 215 -6.19 0.51 20.72
N PHE A 216 -7.45 0.96 20.84
CA PHE A 216 -8.15 1.61 19.73
C PHE A 216 -7.53 2.96 19.34
N ARG A 217 -7.00 3.74 20.30
CA ARG A 217 -6.35 5.03 20.01
C ARG A 217 -5.05 4.83 19.22
N SER A 218 -4.26 3.83 19.57
CA SER A 218 -3.03 3.49 18.83
C SER A 218 -3.34 3.08 17.38
N ILE A 219 -4.33 2.20 17.21
CA ILE A 219 -4.83 1.76 15.90
C ILE A 219 -5.38 2.94 15.07
N LEU A 220 -6.03 3.91 15.71
CA LEU A 220 -6.53 5.09 15.02
C LEU A 220 -5.38 5.95 14.48
N TYR A 221 -4.33 6.16 15.27
CA TYR A 221 -3.19 6.96 14.84
C TYR A 221 -2.47 6.37 13.64
N THR A 222 -2.32 5.05 13.57
CA THR A 222 -1.70 4.42 12.40
C THR A 222 -2.54 4.53 11.17
N VAL A 223 -3.85 4.34 11.31
CA VAL A 223 -4.76 4.48 10.20
C VAL A 223 -4.76 5.92 9.70
N ILE A 224 -4.72 6.92 10.59
CA ILE A 224 -4.56 8.33 10.18
C ILE A 224 -3.25 8.52 9.39
N PHE A 225 -2.13 7.99 9.88
CA PHE A 225 -0.84 8.11 9.19
C PHE A 225 -0.86 7.47 7.79
N VAL A 226 -1.43 6.27 7.69
CA VAL A 226 -1.61 5.55 6.42
C VAL A 226 -2.53 6.33 5.48
N ILE A 227 -3.68 6.82 5.95
CA ILE A 227 -4.62 7.63 5.17
C ILE A 227 -3.93 8.89 4.64
N LEU A 228 -3.16 9.59 5.48
CA LEU A 228 -2.45 10.80 5.06
C LEU A 228 -1.47 10.48 3.93
N GLY A 229 -0.67 9.43 4.08
CA GLY A 229 0.26 8.99 3.02
C GLY A 229 -0.43 8.61 1.71
N TRP A 230 -1.55 7.89 1.77
CA TRP A 230 -2.33 7.52 0.58
C TRP A 230 -3.04 8.71 -0.07
N SER A 231 -3.57 9.62 0.74
CA SER A 231 -4.26 10.83 0.25
C SER A 231 -3.27 11.77 -0.44
N THR A 232 -2.07 11.95 0.13
CA THR A 232 -1.01 12.75 -0.51
C THR A 232 -0.59 12.16 -1.86
N VAL A 233 -0.40 10.84 -1.94
CA VAL A 233 -0.04 10.16 -3.20
C VAL A 233 -1.10 10.36 -4.26
N THR A 234 -2.35 10.03 -3.95
CA THR A 234 -3.44 10.07 -4.93
C THR A 234 -3.72 11.47 -5.43
N MET A 235 -3.72 12.47 -4.53
CA MET A 235 -3.91 13.87 -4.91
C MET A 235 -2.76 14.40 -5.77
N MET A 236 -1.50 14.12 -5.39
CA MET A 236 -0.35 14.58 -6.17
C MET A 236 -0.26 13.89 -7.53
N ASN A 237 -0.61 12.62 -7.64
CA ASN A 237 -0.64 11.92 -8.91
C ASN A 237 -1.69 12.52 -9.86
N ILE A 238 -2.92 12.74 -9.38
CA ILE A 238 -3.99 13.36 -10.16
C ILE A 238 -3.61 14.79 -10.56
N ALA A 239 -3.08 15.59 -9.63
CA ALA A 239 -2.61 16.93 -9.91
C ALA A 239 -1.49 16.94 -10.96
N SER A 240 -0.54 16.01 -10.89
CA SER A 240 0.57 15.91 -11.84
C SER A 240 0.07 15.55 -13.24
N ILE A 241 -0.89 14.63 -13.37
CA ILE A 241 -1.47 14.23 -14.66
C ILE A 241 -2.19 15.41 -15.35
N HIS A 242 -2.84 16.30 -14.60
CA HIS A 242 -3.68 17.36 -15.18
C HIS A 242 -3.02 18.75 -15.25
N LEU A 243 -2.01 19.03 -14.42
CA LEU A 243 -1.43 20.38 -14.29
C LEU A 243 -0.01 20.51 -14.86
N VAL A 244 0.65 19.40 -15.20
CA VAL A 244 2.04 19.41 -15.68
C VAL A 244 2.08 18.84 -17.11
N GLU A 245 2.60 19.63 -18.04
CA GLU A 245 2.70 19.25 -19.46
C GLU A 245 3.94 18.38 -19.75
N ASP A 246 4.99 18.52 -18.93
CA ASP A 246 6.25 17.79 -19.10
C ASP A 246 6.22 16.39 -18.47
N ILE A 247 6.38 15.35 -19.30
CA ILE A 247 6.23 13.94 -18.92
C ILE A 247 7.32 13.51 -17.92
N ASP A 248 8.54 13.99 -18.07
CA ASP A 248 9.65 13.61 -17.17
C ASP A 248 9.44 14.22 -15.78
N THR A 249 9.00 15.47 -15.70
CA THR A 249 8.62 16.13 -14.44
C THR A 249 7.44 15.41 -13.78
N VAL A 250 6.44 14.98 -14.55
CA VAL A 250 5.30 14.19 -14.05
C VAL A 250 5.78 12.90 -13.39
N HIS A 251 6.65 12.14 -14.06
CA HIS A 251 7.20 10.90 -13.52
C HIS A 251 7.96 11.14 -12.22
N ILE A 252 8.82 12.17 -12.16
CA ILE A 252 9.58 12.49 -10.94
C ILE A 252 8.62 12.86 -9.79
N LEU A 253 7.61 13.69 -10.03
CA LEU A 253 6.63 14.08 -9.02
C LEU A 253 5.86 12.88 -8.45
N MET A 254 5.46 11.94 -9.31
CA MET A 254 4.80 10.70 -8.88
C MET A 254 5.71 9.85 -7.97
N ILE A 255 7.01 9.81 -8.29
CA ILE A 255 8.00 9.10 -7.48
C ILE A 255 8.12 9.75 -6.10
N TYR A 256 8.20 11.09 -6.03
CA TYR A 256 8.26 11.83 -4.77
C TYR A 256 6.99 11.72 -3.93
N ALA A 257 5.81 11.70 -4.57
CA ALA A 257 4.54 11.59 -3.88
C ALA A 257 4.45 10.33 -3.01
N GLY A 258 5.12 9.25 -3.41
CA GLY A 258 5.17 7.96 -2.72
C GLY A 258 5.82 7.94 -1.34
N ILE A 259 6.51 9.00 -0.90
CA ILE A 259 7.28 8.99 0.35
C ILE A 259 6.42 8.64 1.57
N GLY A 260 5.27 9.30 1.71
CA GLY A 260 4.37 9.08 2.84
C GLY A 260 3.79 7.66 2.88
N LEU A 261 3.41 7.13 1.73
CA LEU A 261 2.89 5.77 1.59
C LEU A 261 3.94 4.72 1.98
N ASN A 262 5.14 4.83 1.43
CA ASN A 262 6.21 3.86 1.69
C ASN A 262 6.65 3.87 3.16
N MET A 263 6.70 5.06 3.78
CA MET A 263 6.96 5.19 5.21
C MET A 263 5.84 4.54 6.04
N ALA A 264 4.58 4.69 5.63
CA ALA A 264 3.44 4.08 6.32
C ALA A 264 3.49 2.56 6.30
N CYS A 265 3.71 1.94 5.14
CA CYS A 265 3.81 0.49 5.02
C CYS A 265 5.02 -0.09 5.79
N ALA A 266 6.13 0.66 5.90
CA ALA A 266 7.28 0.27 6.72
C ALA A 266 7.03 0.43 8.23
N SER A 267 6.09 1.29 8.64
CA SER A 267 5.85 1.61 10.05
C SER A 267 5.05 0.56 10.84
N ASN A 268 4.42 -0.40 10.14
CA ASN A 268 3.53 -1.40 10.74
C ASN A 268 4.16 -2.13 11.94
N ILE A 269 5.44 -2.55 11.85
CA ILE A 269 6.12 -3.25 12.93
C ILE A 269 6.21 -2.43 14.22
N PHE A 270 6.57 -1.15 14.11
CA PHE A 270 6.73 -0.28 15.28
C PHE A 270 5.41 -0.11 16.02
N VAL A 271 4.32 -0.04 15.28
CA VAL A 271 3.00 0.15 15.84
C VAL A 271 2.58 -1.08 16.62
N PHE A 272 2.66 -2.26 16.00
CA PHE A 272 2.17 -3.48 16.64
C PHE A 272 3.00 -3.87 17.86
N TYR A 273 4.30 -3.54 17.89
CA TYR A 273 5.18 -3.84 19.04
C TYR A 273 5.20 -2.77 20.14
N THR A 274 4.89 -1.50 19.84
CA THR A 274 4.87 -0.42 20.85
C THR A 274 3.59 -0.44 21.69
N ILE A 275 2.56 -1.17 21.26
CA ILE A 275 1.33 -1.39 22.03
C ILE A 275 1.62 -2.43 23.13
N LYS A 276 2.04 -1.96 24.31
CA LYS A 276 2.01 -2.68 25.58
C LYS A 276 0.74 -2.35 26.36
#